data_AF-A0A2P5M9S5-F1
#
_entry.id   AF-A0A2P5M9S5-F1
#
_cell.length_a   1.000
_cell.length_b   1.000
_cell.length_c   1.000
_cell.angle_alpha   90.00
_cell.angle_beta   90.00
_cell.angle_gamma   90.00
#
_symmetry.space_group_name_H-M   'P 1'
#
loop_
_entity.id
_entity.type
_entity.pdbx_description
1 polymer ?
#
loop_
_entity_poly.entity_id
_entity_poly.type
_entity_poly.pdbx_seq_one_letter_code
_entity_poly.pdbx_strand_id
1 'polypeptide(L)' 'WQRRYWEHQIKDEIDFEKHVDYIHYNPVKHGYVRKANEWPYSTLHRFIKKGILPENWADDTSVTYFSNGER' A
#
# COMPACT_ATOMS: atom_id res chain seq x y z
N TRP A 1 -20.16 5.73 9.03
CA TRP A 1 -18.82 6.32 9.23
C TRP A 1 -18.38 6.09 10.66
N GLN A 2 -17.19 5.52 10.87
CA GLN A 2 -16.59 5.49 12.21
C GLN A 2 -16.34 6.93 12.66
N ARG A 3 -16.55 7.23 13.96
CA ARG A 3 -16.26 8.56 14.50
C ARG A 3 -14.73 8.74 14.54
N ARG A 4 -14.25 9.88 14.04
CA ARG A 4 -12.82 10.23 13.87
C ARG A 4 -12.13 9.39 12.79
N TYR A 5 -10.93 9.80 12.42
CA TYR A 5 -10.02 9.11 11.50
C TYR A 5 -8.64 9.02 12.14
N TRP A 6 -7.81 8.12 11.61
CA TRP A 6 -6.39 8.07 11.98
C TRP A 6 -5.61 9.03 11.10
N GLU A 7 -4.77 9.85 11.71
CA GLU A 7 -3.91 10.80 11.01
C GLU A 7 -2.45 10.55 11.36
N HIS A 8 -1.59 10.62 10.34
CA HIS A 8 -0.15 10.58 10.48
C HIS A 8 0.47 11.58 9.53
N GLN A 9 1.28 12.48 10.08
CA GLN A 9 2.03 13.45 9.28
C GLN A 9 3.30 12.81 8.76
N ILE A 10 3.44 12.75 7.43
CA ILE A 10 4.63 12.28 6.74
C ILE A 10 5.78 13.27 6.99
N LYS A 11 6.90 12.76 7.50
CA LYS A 11 8.03 13.60 7.96
C LYS A 11 9.18 13.70 6.98
N ASP A 12 9.34 12.69 6.13
CA ASP A 12 10.43 12.57 5.17
C ASP A 12 10.05 11.63 4.02
N GLU A 13 10.94 11.53 3.03
CA GLU A 13 10.74 10.72 1.82
C GLU A 13 10.63 9.21 2.14
N ILE A 14 11.40 8.72 3.11
CA ILE A 14 11.39 7.31 3.49
C ILE A 14 10.04 6.95 4.13
N ASP A 15 9.51 7.85 4.96
CA ASP A 15 8.18 7.71 5.56
C ASP A 15 7.09 7.75 4.49
N PHE A 16 7.24 8.60 3.47
CA PHE A 16 6.34 8.64 2.32
C PHE A 16 6.32 7.31 1.55
N GLU A 17 7.49 6.80 1.16
CA GLU A 17 7.64 5.54 0.43
C GLU A 17 6.97 4.38 1.18
N LYS A 18 7.24 4.25 2.48
CA LYS A 18 6.63 3.22 3.34
C LYS A 18 5.11 3.31 3.40
N HIS A 19 4.55 4.52 3.44
CA HIS A 19 3.10 4.72 3.48
C HIS A 19 2.44 4.38 2.13
N VAL A 20 3.07 4.76 1.02
CA VAL A 20 2.59 4.38 -0.33
C VAL A 20 2.59 2.86 -0.48
N ASP A 21 3.70 2.24 -0.07
CA ASP A 21 3.88 0.80 -0.13
C ASP A 21 2.82 0.06 0.69
N TYR A 22 2.59 0.53 1.93
CA TYR A 22 1.55 0.02 2.81
C TYR A 22 0.16 0.07 2.18
N ILE A 23 -0.23 1.23 1.61
CA ILE A 23 -1.55 1.42 1.01
C ILE A 23 -1.78 0.45 -0.16
N HIS A 24 -0.77 0.25 -0.99
CA HIS A 24 -0.86 -0.63 -2.15
C HIS A 24 -0.80 -2.11 -1.79
N TYR A 25 -0.13 -2.46 -0.70
CA TYR A 25 -0.05 -3.83 -0.20
C TYR A 25 -1.28 -4.25 0.65
N ASN A 26 -2.04 -3.29 1.18
CA ASN A 26 -3.13 -3.57 2.12
C ASN A 26 -4.17 -4.63 1.64
N PRO A 27 -4.57 -4.66 0.35
CA PRO A 27 -5.46 -5.71 -0.15
C PRO A 27 -4.89 -7.12 -0.04
N VAL A 28 -3.56 -7.27 -0.20
CA VAL A 28 -2.85 -8.55 -0.01
C VAL A 28 -2.76 -8.89 1.47
N LYS A 29 -2.39 -7.92 2.30
CA LYS A 29 -2.33 -8.05 3.77
C LYS A 29 -3.65 -8.54 4.37
N HIS A 30 -4.77 -8.00 3.90
CA HIS A 30 -6.11 -8.42 4.34
C HIS A 30 -6.65 -9.67 3.62
N GLY A 31 -5.88 -10.27 2.71
CA GLY A 31 -6.22 -11.51 2.03
C GLY A 31 -7.31 -11.39 0.95
N TYR A 32 -7.60 -10.18 0.46
CA TYR A 32 -8.60 -9.98 -0.59
C TYR A 32 -8.11 -10.44 -1.96
N VAL A 33 -6.80 -10.34 -2.20
CA VAL A 33 -6.12 -10.74 -3.44
C VAL A 33 -4.78 -11.39 -3.13
N ARG A 34 -4.24 -12.17 -4.06
CA ARG A 34 -2.92 -12.80 -3.90
C ARG A 34 -1.79 -11.86 -4.29
N LYS A 35 -2.05 -10.95 -5.22
CA LYS A 35 -1.10 -9.94 -5.68
C LYS A 35 -1.71 -8.55 -5.63
N ALA A 36 -0.88 -7.53 -5.36
CA ALA A 36 -1.39 -6.17 -5.20
C ALA A 36 -2.00 -5.61 -6.50
N ASN A 37 -1.50 -6.03 -7.66
CA ASN A 37 -2.02 -5.62 -8.98
C ASN A 37 -3.36 -6.29 -9.35
N GLU A 38 -3.81 -7.32 -8.64
CA GLU A 38 -5.13 -7.91 -8.86
C GLU A 38 -6.24 -7.03 -8.28
N TRP A 39 -5.91 -6.08 -7.40
CA TRP A 39 -6.90 -5.18 -6.79
C TRP A 39 -7.24 -4.01 -7.72
N PRO A 40 -8.46 -3.92 -8.27
CA PRO A 40 -8.80 -2.88 -9.25
C PRO A 40 -8.98 -1.49 -8.63
N TYR A 41 -9.24 -1.42 -7.32
CA TYR A 41 -9.55 -0.17 -6.61
C TYR A 41 -8.31 0.45 -5.95
N SER A 42 -7.18 0.44 -6.63
CA SER A 42 -5.91 1.00 -6.16
C SER A 42 -5.31 1.96 -7.19
N THR A 43 -4.62 3.01 -6.73
CA THR A 43 -3.84 3.88 -7.63
C THR A 43 -2.54 3.23 -8.11
N LEU A 44 -2.21 2.03 -7.63
CA LEU A 44 -1.05 1.22 -8.02
C LEU A 44 -0.93 1.10 -9.55
N HIS A 45 -2.02 0.77 -10.25
CA HIS A 45 -2.05 0.64 -11.72
C HIS A 45 -1.53 1.88 -12.44
N ARG A 46 -1.89 3.06 -11.92
CA ARG A 46 -1.46 4.34 -12.48
C ARG A 46 0.02 4.59 -12.20
N PHE A 47 0.53 4.14 -11.05
CA PHE A 47 1.94 4.31 -10.67
C PHE A 47 2.83 3.42 -11.54
N ILE A 48 2.44 2.16 -11.76
CA ILE A 48 3.11 1.24 -12.68
C ILE A 48 3.08 1.80 -14.11
N LYS A 49 1.91 2.22 -14.61
CA LYS A 49 1.78 2.78 -15.97
C LYS A 49 2.63 4.05 -16.20
N LYS A 50 2.90 4.82 -15.15
CA LYS A 50 3.75 6.02 -15.20
C LYS A 50 5.24 5.72 -14.98
N GLY A 51 5.62 4.47 -14.70
CA GLY A 51 7.00 4.09 -14.38
C GLY A 51 7.48 4.62 -13.02
N ILE A 52 6.56 4.99 -12.12
CA ILE A 52 6.90 5.45 -10.76
C ILE A 52 7.25 4.24 -9.89
N LEU A 53 6.48 3.15 -10.03
CA LEU A 53 6.76 1.86 -9.40
C LEU A 53 7.05 0.83 -10.49
N PRO A 54 7.98 -0.12 -10.25
CA PRO A 54 8.25 -1.17 -11.20
C PRO A 54 7.09 -2.18 -11.21
N GLU A 55 6.89 -2.87 -12.34
CA GLU A 55 5.76 -3.81 -12.51
C GLU A 55 5.83 -4.99 -11.51
N ASN A 56 7.03 -5.44 -11.18
CA ASN A 56 7.28 -6.51 -10.20
C ASN A 56 7.12 -6.05 -8.74
N TRP A 57 6.84 -4.76 -8.48
CA TRP A 57 6.51 -4.28 -7.13
C TRP A 57 5.31 -5.05 -6.55
N ALA A 58 4.33 -5.38 -7.41
CA ALA A 58 3.13 -6.09 -7.00
C ALA A 58 3.34 -7.57 -6.62
N ASP A 59 4.52 -8.12 -6.92
CA ASP A 59 4.91 -9.50 -6.60
C ASP A 59 5.67 -9.58 -5.25
N ASP A 60 6.05 -8.44 -4.67
CA ASP A 60 6.84 -8.42 -3.44
C ASP A 60 5.98 -8.78 -2.22
N THR A 61 6.12 -10.02 -1.79
CA THR A 61 5.45 -10.61 -0.61
C THR A 61 6.31 -10.49 0.66
N SER A 62 7.49 -9.87 0.57
CA SER A 62 8.51 -9.92 1.64
C SER A 62 8.44 -8.77 2.65
N VAL A 63 7.54 -7.80 2.49
CA VAL A 63 7.50 -6.65 3.39
C VAL A 63 6.69 -7.00 4.64
N THR A 64 7.40 -7.19 5.76
CA THR A 64 6.86 -7.25 7.11
C THR A 64 6.36 -5.86 7.53
N TYR A 65 5.18 -5.46 7.04
CA TYR A 65 4.55 -4.22 7.49
C TYR A 65 4.13 -4.35 8.96
N PHE A 66 4.68 -3.47 9.79
CA PHE A 66 4.31 -3.34 11.19
C PHE A 66 2.79 -3.12 11.32
N SER A 67 2.22 -3.66 12.40
CA SER A 67 0.80 -3.58 12.73
C SER A 67 0.37 -2.13 12.98
N ASN A 68 -0.12 -1.44 11.95
CA ASN A 68 -0.50 -0.02 11.99
C ASN A 68 -1.91 0.24 12.56
N GLY A 69 -2.25 -0.34 13.71
CA GLY A 69 -3.49 0.01 14.43
C GLY A 69 -4.80 -0.31 13.69
N GLU A 70 -4.73 -1.13 12.64
CA GLU A 70 -5.90 -1.70 11.99
C GLU A 70 -6.58 -2.72 12.91
N ARG A 71 -7.90 -2.82 12.77
CA ARG A 71 -8.77 -3.64 13.61
C ARG A 71 -8.91 -5.05 13.08
#